data_AF-A0A4Q3X1W4-F1
#
_entry.id   AF-A0A4Q3X1W4-F1
#
_cell.length_a   1.000
_cell.length_b   1.000
_cell.length_c   1.000
_cell.angle_alpha   90.00
_cell.angle_beta   90.00
_cell.angle_gamma   90.00
#
_symmetry.space_group_name_H-M   'P 1'
#
loop_
_entity.id
_entity.type
_entity.pdbx_description
1 polymer ?
#
loop_
_entity_poly.entity_id
_entity_poly.type
_entity_poly.pdbx_seq_one_letter_code
_entity_poly.pdbx_strand_id
1 'polypeptide(L)'
;MDNVLKEHEPKLQALVDCVKKATGGDGLLSSIASVWISNSSKPTLPAPALFNPLLCVVAQGSKEVWLGDESYTYDPAHFLLTSVTIPASGRVAQASPERPYLGITIELQPAVVESVIVEAGLSRPTSPS
;
A
#
# COMPACT_ATOMS: atom_id res chain seq x y z
N MET A 1 -5.24 21.00 0.99
CA MET A 1 -5.02 19.53 1.03
C MET A 1 -6.35 18.78 0.84
N ASP A 2 -7.43 19.27 1.42
CA ASP A 2 -8.79 18.67 1.35
C ASP A 2 -9.42 18.56 -0.05
N ASN A 3 -8.89 19.28 -1.06
CA ASN A 3 -9.49 19.31 -2.40
C ASN A 3 -9.11 18.11 -3.27
N VAL A 4 -7.92 17.52 -3.06
CA VAL A 4 -7.42 16.36 -3.83
C VAL A 4 -8.13 15.07 -3.41
N LEU A 5 -8.43 14.92 -2.12
CA LEU A 5 -9.16 13.76 -1.62
C LEU A 5 -10.62 13.76 -2.09
N LYS A 6 -11.26 14.94 -2.18
CA LYS A 6 -12.63 15.09 -2.70
C LYS A 6 -12.74 14.71 -4.18
N GLU A 7 -11.74 15.08 -4.99
CA GLU A 7 -11.72 14.75 -6.42
C GLU A 7 -11.58 13.24 -6.68
N HIS A 8 -10.92 12.51 -5.76
CA HIS A 8 -10.65 11.08 -5.90
C HIS A 8 -11.52 10.19 -5.00
N GLU A 9 -12.44 10.78 -4.23
CA GLU A 9 -13.42 10.09 -3.38
C GLU A 9 -14.14 8.92 -4.09
N PRO A 10 -14.65 9.04 -5.33
CA PRO A 10 -15.31 7.91 -6.00
C PRO A 10 -14.34 6.75 -6.33
N LYS A 11 -13.07 7.06 -6.66
CA LYS A 11 -12.05 6.03 -6.92
C LYS A 11 -11.62 5.33 -5.63
N LEU A 12 -11.49 6.10 -4.55
CA LEU A 12 -11.18 5.57 -3.23
C LEU A 12 -12.31 4.66 -2.72
N GLN A 13 -13.56 5.06 -2.91
CA GLN A 13 -14.71 4.24 -2.56
C GLN A 13 -14.78 2.94 -3.38
N ALA A 14 -14.51 3.01 -4.69
CA ALA A 14 -14.42 1.80 -5.52
C ALA A 14 -13.30 0.86 -5.03
N LEU A 15 -12.16 1.40 -4.59
CA LEU A 15 -11.07 0.62 -4.01
C LEU A 15 -11.50 -0.06 -2.71
N VAL A 16 -12.21 0.65 -1.83
CA VAL A 16 -12.79 0.08 -0.59
C VAL A 16 -13.70 -1.10 -0.92
N ASP A 17 -14.61 -0.94 -1.88
CA ASP A 17 -15.57 -1.98 -2.25
C ASP A 17 -14.87 -3.20 -2.85
N CYS A 18 -13.86 -2.99 -3.70
CA CYS A 18 -13.02 -4.06 -4.26
C CYS A 18 -12.28 -4.85 -3.16
N VAL A 19 -11.64 -4.16 -2.21
CA VAL A 19 -10.89 -4.82 -1.12
C VAL A 19 -11.82 -5.61 -0.21
N LYS A 20 -12.99 -5.05 0.15
CA LYS A 20 -14.00 -5.75 0.95
C LYS A 20 -14.49 -7.01 0.25
N LYS A 21 -14.84 -6.89 -1.04
CA LYS A 21 -15.31 -8.02 -1.85
C LYS A 21 -14.26 -9.13 -1.96
N ALA A 22 -12.99 -8.77 -2.09
CA ALA A 22 -11.91 -9.73 -2.24
C ALA A 22 -11.57 -10.49 -0.94
N THR A 23 -11.64 -9.82 0.22
CA THR A 23 -11.13 -10.38 1.50
C THR A 23 -12.12 -11.23 2.26
N GLY A 24 -13.42 -10.92 2.19
CA GLY A 24 -14.46 -11.67 2.93
C GLY A 24 -14.36 -11.58 4.47
N GLY A 25 -13.33 -10.93 5.03
CA GLY A 25 -13.08 -10.78 6.46
C GLY A 25 -11.62 -10.37 6.76
N ASP A 26 -11.26 -10.37 8.04
CA ASP A 26 -9.90 -10.05 8.49
C ASP A 26 -8.86 -11.04 7.92
N GLY A 27 -7.74 -10.49 7.46
CA GLY A 27 -6.63 -11.29 6.97
C GLY A 27 -5.83 -10.63 5.86
N LEU A 28 -4.89 -11.41 5.34
CA LEU A 28 -4.07 -11.07 4.19
C LEU A 28 -4.30 -12.13 3.11
N LEU A 29 -4.78 -11.70 1.96
CA LEU A 29 -4.94 -12.57 0.79
C LEU A 29 -3.90 -12.22 -0.26
N SER A 30 -3.35 -13.24 -0.93
CA SER A 30 -2.56 -13.07 -2.16
C SER A 30 -3.48 -13.35 -3.33
N SER A 31 -3.82 -12.33 -4.13
CA SER A 31 -4.70 -12.50 -5.30
C SER A 31 -3.92 -12.88 -6.56
N ILE A 32 -2.66 -12.42 -6.65
CA ILE A 32 -1.65 -12.72 -7.68
C ILE A 32 -0.30 -12.76 -6.95
N ALA A 33 0.72 -13.44 -7.48
CA ALA A 33 2.00 -13.70 -6.79
C ALA A 33 2.70 -12.45 -6.19
N SER A 34 2.41 -11.25 -6.70
CA SER A 34 2.98 -9.98 -6.24
C SER A 34 1.95 -9.01 -5.64
N VAL A 35 0.70 -9.42 -5.46
CA VAL A 35 -0.38 -8.54 -4.97
C VAL A 35 -1.01 -9.12 -3.73
N TRP A 36 -0.93 -8.37 -2.63
CA TRP A 36 -1.61 -8.67 -1.39
C TRP A 36 -2.73 -7.69 -1.09
N ILE A 37 -3.83 -8.24 -0.61
CA ILE A 37 -5.02 -7.51 -0.19
C ILE A 37 -5.18 -7.76 1.31
N SER A 38 -5.26 -6.68 2.07
CA SER A 38 -5.27 -6.69 3.52
C SER A 38 -6.57 -6.09 4.06
N ASN A 39 -7.16 -6.77 5.04
CA ASN A 39 -8.32 -6.32 5.77
C ASN A 39 -8.11 -6.58 7.27
N SER A 40 -8.41 -5.59 8.11
CA SER A 40 -8.42 -5.79 9.54
C SER A 40 -9.49 -4.94 10.22
N SER A 41 -10.34 -5.59 11.01
CA SER A 41 -11.39 -4.98 11.82
C SER A 41 -10.89 -4.36 13.11
N LYS A 42 -9.59 -4.44 13.40
CA LYS A 42 -8.99 -3.91 14.64
C LYS A 42 -7.54 -3.48 14.43
N PRO A 43 -6.99 -2.60 15.27
CA PRO A 43 -5.56 -2.33 15.27
C PRO A 43 -4.78 -3.61 15.54
N THR A 44 -3.59 -3.72 14.95
CA THR A 44 -2.71 -4.87 15.17
C THR A 44 -1.53 -4.48 16.05
N LEU A 45 -0.84 -5.47 16.60
CA LEU A 45 0.47 -5.26 17.19
C LEU A 45 1.51 -5.04 16.07
N PRO A 46 2.60 -4.30 16.36
CA PRO A 46 3.75 -4.25 15.47
C PRO A 46 4.29 -5.64 15.17
N ALA A 47 4.46 -5.95 13.89
CA ALA A 47 5.09 -7.18 13.42
C ALA A 47 6.30 -6.83 12.55
N PRO A 48 7.42 -7.58 12.64
CA PRO A 48 8.55 -7.40 11.75
C PRO A 48 8.19 -7.85 10.33
N ALA A 49 8.73 -7.15 9.34
CA ALA A 49 8.55 -7.46 7.93
C ALA A 49 9.79 -7.06 7.12
N LEU A 50 10.01 -7.74 6.01
CA LEU A 50 10.99 -7.33 5.02
C LEU A 50 10.24 -6.70 3.84
N PHE A 51 10.43 -5.39 3.63
CA PHE A 51 9.79 -4.69 2.52
C PHE A 51 10.72 -4.75 1.32
N ASN A 52 10.47 -5.70 0.41
CA ASN A 52 10.97 -5.62 -0.96
C ASN A 52 10.40 -4.37 -1.65
N PRO A 53 10.98 -3.92 -2.78
CA PRO A 53 10.40 -2.80 -3.53
C PRO A 53 8.90 -3.01 -3.72
N LEU A 54 8.10 -2.09 -3.19
CA LEU A 54 6.64 -2.25 -3.15
C LEU A 54 5.94 -0.89 -3.16
N LEU A 55 4.69 -0.91 -3.61
CA LEU A 55 3.71 0.15 -3.44
C LEU A 55 2.61 -0.34 -2.49
N CYS A 56 2.38 0.37 -1.39
CA CYS A 56 1.27 0.10 -0.48
C CYS A 56 0.29 1.28 -0.50
N VAL A 57 -0.97 0.99 -0.80
CA VAL A 57 -2.08 1.95 -0.85
C VAL A 57 -3.10 1.57 0.21
N VAL A 58 -3.50 2.54 1.03
CA VAL A 58 -4.55 2.37 2.03
C VAL A 58 -5.84 2.96 1.48
N ALA A 59 -6.88 2.15 1.41
CA ALA A 59 -8.21 2.60 1.01
C ALA A 59 -9.02 3.11 2.21
N GLN A 60 -8.81 2.52 3.39
CA GLN A 60 -9.50 2.88 4.63
C GLN A 60 -8.64 2.53 5.85
N GLY A 61 -8.80 3.31 6.93
CA GLY A 61 -8.00 3.14 8.15
C GLY A 61 -6.62 3.77 8.00
N SER A 62 -5.65 3.31 8.79
CA SER A 62 -4.26 3.71 8.62
C SER A 62 -3.30 2.61 9.05
N LYS A 63 -2.07 2.69 8.53
CA LYS A 63 -0.97 1.81 8.86
C LYS A 63 0.23 2.63 9.32
N GLU A 64 0.91 2.13 10.34
CA GLU A 64 2.13 2.72 10.88
C GLU A 64 3.28 1.75 10.64
N VAL A 65 4.42 2.27 10.19
CA VAL A 65 5.63 1.51 9.85
C VAL A 65 6.84 2.16 10.51
N TRP A 66 7.72 1.34 11.07
CA TRP A 66 9.00 1.75 11.62
C TRP A 66 10.16 1.28 10.75
N LEU A 67 11.08 2.20 10.48
CA LEU A 67 12.36 1.97 9.81
C LEU A 67 13.47 2.41 10.77
N GLY A 68 14.06 1.46 11.47
CA GLY A 68 14.93 1.77 12.61
C GLY A 68 14.15 2.54 13.68
N ASP A 69 14.62 3.74 14.00
CA ASP A 69 14.03 4.60 15.05
C ASP A 69 12.95 5.56 14.51
N GLU A 70 12.74 5.59 13.19
CA GLU A 70 11.77 6.48 12.56
C GLU A 70 10.43 5.77 12.30
N SER A 71 9.32 6.47 12.55
CA SER A 71 7.97 5.97 12.31
C SER A 71 7.22 6.79 11.26
N TYR A 72 6.53 6.10 10.37
CA TYR A 72 5.76 6.66 9.27
C TYR A 72 4.32 6.14 9.31
N THR A 73 3.34 7.05 9.36
CA THR A 73 1.93 6.69 9.22
C THR A 73 1.43 7.05 7.84
N TYR A 74 0.70 6.14 7.21
CA TYR A 74 0.03 6.37 5.95
C TYR A 74 -1.42 5.88 5.99
N ASP A 75 -2.27 6.60 5.26
CA ASP A 75 -3.73 6.53 5.29
C ASP A 75 -4.27 6.82 3.86
N PRO A 76 -5.57 7.01 3.63
CA PRO A 76 -6.07 7.27 2.27
C PRO A 76 -5.48 8.49 1.56
N ALA A 77 -4.80 9.39 2.26
CA ALA A 77 -4.13 10.54 1.67
C ALA A 77 -2.64 10.28 1.35
N HIS A 78 -2.08 9.16 1.80
CA HIS A 78 -0.65 8.86 1.71
C HIS A 78 -0.42 7.41 1.29
N PHE A 79 0.58 7.18 0.44
CA PHE A 79 1.01 5.83 0.08
C PHE A 79 2.44 5.59 0.53
N LEU A 80 2.81 4.33 0.71
CA LEU A 80 4.18 3.93 0.97
C LEU A 80 4.78 3.34 -0.32
N LEU A 81 5.93 3.86 -0.73
CA LEU A 81 6.70 3.37 -1.87
C LEU A 81 8.13 3.08 -1.42
N THR A 82 8.63 1.88 -1.70
CA THR A 82 10.03 1.52 -1.50
C THR A 82 10.67 1.09 -2.82
N SER A 83 11.91 1.49 -3.05
CA SER A 83 12.71 1.12 -4.24
C SER A 83 13.81 0.10 -3.94
N VAL A 84 14.02 -0.20 -2.66
CA VAL A 84 15.05 -1.10 -2.15
C VAL A 84 14.46 -2.01 -1.07
N THR A 85 15.09 -3.17 -0.87
CA THR A 85 14.71 -4.08 0.21
C THR A 85 15.18 -3.53 1.55
N ILE A 86 14.25 -3.30 2.48
CA ILE A 86 14.53 -2.75 3.82
C ILE A 86 13.84 -3.56 4.93
N PRO A 87 14.51 -3.82 6.05
CA PRO A 87 13.85 -4.35 7.23
C PRO A 87 12.96 -3.27 7.85
N ALA A 88 11.73 -3.64 8.20
CA ALA A 88 10.74 -2.76 8.77
C ALA A 88 9.96 -3.47 9.89
N SER A 89 9.26 -2.71 10.71
CA SER A 89 8.13 -3.21 11.49
C SER A 89 6.88 -2.44 11.11
N GLY A 90 5.71 -3.04 11.17
CA GLY A 90 4.48 -2.31 10.91
C GLY A 90 3.27 -2.85 11.64
N ARG A 91 2.26 -2.00 11.78
CA ARG A 91 0.96 -2.34 12.35
C ARG A 91 -0.17 -1.62 11.64
N VAL A 92 -1.35 -2.20 11.68
CA VAL A 92 -2.58 -1.43 11.48
C VAL A 92 -2.79 -0.52 12.69
N ALA A 93 -2.83 0.79 12.46
CA ALA A 93 -2.92 1.80 13.51
C ALA A 93 -4.37 2.21 13.79
N GLN A 94 -5.20 2.38 12.75
CA GLN A 94 -6.61 2.74 12.87
C GLN A 94 -7.49 1.76 12.11
N ALA A 95 -8.37 1.06 12.84
CA ALA A 95 -9.36 0.14 12.32
C ALA A 95 -10.45 -0.14 13.37
N SER A 96 -11.69 -0.37 12.93
CA SER A 96 -12.79 -0.90 13.73
C SER A 96 -13.66 -1.86 12.90
N PRO A 97 -14.57 -2.64 13.49
CA PRO A 97 -15.50 -3.47 12.74
C PRO A 97 -16.38 -2.67 11.75
N GLU A 98 -16.77 -1.46 12.11
CA GLU A 98 -17.58 -0.56 11.28
C GLU A 98 -16.73 0.12 10.20
N ARG A 99 -15.46 0.37 10.50
CA ARG A 99 -14.50 1.02 9.61
C ARG A 99 -13.17 0.25 9.61
N PRO A 100 -13.10 -0.92 8.95
CA PRO A 100 -11.89 -1.73 8.95
C PRO A 100 -10.74 -1.04 8.21
N TYR A 101 -9.52 -1.40 8.54
CA TYR A 101 -8.38 -1.13 7.69
C TYR A 101 -8.51 -1.95 6.41
N LEU A 102 -8.31 -1.29 5.26
CA LEU A 102 -8.39 -1.90 3.94
C LEU A 102 -7.22 -1.38 3.12
N GLY A 103 -6.34 -2.27 2.66
CA GLY A 103 -5.15 -1.88 1.93
C GLY A 103 -4.73 -2.88 0.87
N ILE A 104 -4.05 -2.39 -0.15
CA ILE A 104 -3.44 -3.18 -1.22
C ILE A 104 -1.94 -2.95 -1.19
N THR A 105 -1.18 -4.03 -1.30
CA THR A 105 0.27 -3.99 -1.44
C THR A 105 0.66 -4.68 -2.74
N ILE A 106 1.46 -4.02 -3.56
CA ILE A 106 1.96 -4.52 -4.83
C ILE A 106 3.48 -4.58 -4.73
N GLU A 107 4.06 -5.77 -4.80
CA GLU A 107 5.51 -5.93 -4.96
C GLU A 107 5.91 -5.49 -6.38
N LEU A 108 6.90 -4.59 -6.44
CA LEU A 108 7.44 -4.03 -7.66
C LEU A 108 8.61 -4.91 -8.13
N GLN A 109 8.28 -5.91 -8.95
CA GLN A 109 9.30 -6.70 -9.62
C GLN A 109 10.01 -5.86 -10.70
N PRO A 110 11.34 -5.90 -10.80
CA PRO A 110 12.09 -5.11 -11.78
C PRO A 110 11.56 -5.24 -13.21
N ALA A 111 11.22 -6.46 -13.64
CA ALA A 111 10.67 -6.72 -14.97
C ALA A 111 9.33 -5.99 -15.23
N VAL A 112 8.47 -5.88 -14.21
CA VAL A 112 7.20 -5.15 -14.31
C VAL A 112 7.44 -3.65 -14.35
N VAL A 113 8.38 -3.14 -13.57
CA VAL A 113 8.75 -1.73 -13.59
C VAL A 113 9.32 -1.36 -14.97
N GLU A 114 10.21 -2.19 -15.52
CA GLU A 114 10.76 -2.00 -16.86
C GLU A 114 9.67 -1.97 -17.94
N SER A 115 8.71 -2.90 -17.91
CA SER A 115 7.61 -2.91 -18.87
C SER A 115 6.75 -1.65 -18.78
N VAL A 116 6.46 -1.17 -17.57
CA VAL A 116 5.68 0.06 -17.35
C VAL A 116 6.43 1.29 -17.85
N ILE A 117 7.75 1.37 -17.64
CA ILE A 117 8.60 2.46 -18.15
C ILE A 117 8.53 2.53 -19.68
N VAL A 118 8.64 1.39 -20.35
CA VAL A 118 8.55 1.28 -21.82
C VAL A 118 7.15 1.69 -22.31
N GLU A 119 6.09 1.17 -21.70
CA GLU A 119 4.70 1.50 -22.07
C GLU A 119 4.38 2.98 -21.84
N ALA A 120 4.88 3.57 -20.76
CA ALA A 120 4.72 4.99 -20.46
C ALA A 120 5.54 5.91 -21.38
N GLY A 121 6.37 5.36 -22.27
CA GLY A 121 7.27 6.13 -23.13
C GLY A 121 8.36 6.89 -22.35
N LEU A 122 8.61 6.51 -21.09
CA LEU A 122 9.62 7.13 -20.25
C LEU A 122 10.97 6.55 -20.66
N SER A 123 11.81 7.35 -21.31
CA SER A 123 13.17 6.93 -21.62
C SER A 123 14.00 6.87 -20.33
N ARG A 124 14.91 5.89 -20.22
CA ARG A 124 15.94 5.92 -19.17
C ARG A 124 16.63 7.29 -19.23
N PRO A 125 16.78 8.03 -18.13
CA PRO A 125 17.54 9.28 -18.14
C PRO A 125 18.92 8.96 -18.73
N THR A 126 19.25 9.58 -19.85
CA THR A 126 20.61 9.51 -20.39
C THR A 126 21.51 10.14 -19.33
N SER A 127 22.42 9.35 -18.75
CA SER A 127 23.41 9.90 -17.83
C SER A 127 24.11 11.07 -18.53
N PRO A 128 24.25 12.24 -17.87
CA PRO A 128 25.05 13.32 -18.45
C PRO A 128 26.48 12.80 -18.66
N SER A 129 27.01 13.07 -19.84
CA SER A 129 28.36 12.70 -20.28
C SER A 129 29.44 13.41 -19.48
#